data_AF-A0A2W1J6M1-F1
#
_entry.id   AF-A0A2W1J6M1-F1
#
_cell.length_a   1.000
_cell.length_b   1.000
_cell.length_c   1.000
_cell.angle_alpha   90.00
_cell.angle_beta   90.00
_cell.angle_gamma   90.00
#
_symmetry.space_group_name_H-M   'P 1'
#
loop_
_entity.id
_entity.type
_entity.pdbx_description
1 polymer ?
#
loop_
_entity_poly.entity_id
_entity_poly.type
_entity_poly.pdbx_seq_one_letter_code
_entity_poly.pdbx_strand_id
1 'polypeptide(L)'
;MQALGFCDSPSLLTLYAHRGNGTKRWFSLVDGEPVEAREAIVCYIKAIEFPEVERRNKECRKLHIKIKAHRSILIESGYNSNFSKGFLLAIASLTPEQLKQQITIEADPGKEESVLFCKIWLAGQRIFVKTESVHDWRAIAEKAIANVRAAQGVRA
;
A
#
# COMPACT_ATOMS: atom_id res chain seq x y z
N MET A 1 3.80 -18.31 -18.10
CA MET A 1 3.32 -17.98 -19.46
C MET A 1 1.92 -17.40 -19.34
N GLN A 2 1.63 -16.31 -20.03
CA GLN A 2 0.29 -15.73 -20.11
C GLN A 2 -0.53 -16.51 -21.13
N ALA A 3 -1.79 -16.83 -20.83
CA ALA A 3 -2.67 -17.53 -21.77
C ALA A 3 -2.96 -16.63 -22.99
N LEU A 4 -3.09 -17.24 -24.18
CA LEU A 4 -3.49 -16.55 -25.41
C LEU A 4 -4.99 -16.22 -25.35
N GLY A 5 -5.38 -14.98 -25.69
CA GLY A 5 -6.78 -14.53 -25.70
C GLY A 5 -6.99 -13.22 -24.94
N PHE A 6 -8.26 -12.89 -24.67
CA PHE A 6 -8.60 -11.73 -23.85
C PHE A 6 -8.04 -11.89 -22.43
N CYS A 7 -7.42 -10.83 -21.94
CA CYS A 7 -6.84 -10.78 -20.59
C CYS A 7 -7.00 -9.38 -20.00
N ASP A 8 -6.75 -9.27 -18.70
CA ASP A 8 -6.64 -7.97 -18.05
C ASP A 8 -5.53 -7.14 -18.70
N SER A 9 -5.75 -5.82 -18.75
CA SER A 9 -4.73 -4.91 -19.27
C SER A 9 -3.38 -5.13 -18.56
N PRO A 10 -2.28 -5.27 -19.30
CA PRO A 10 -0.94 -5.37 -18.72
C PRO A 10 -0.46 -4.04 -18.11
N SER A 11 -1.19 -2.94 -18.33
CA SER A 11 -0.87 -1.64 -17.76
C SER A 11 -0.89 -1.66 -16.23
N LEU A 12 -0.18 -0.71 -15.62
CA LEU A 12 -0.24 -0.50 -14.17
C LEU A 12 -1.65 -0.08 -13.76
N LEU A 13 -2.25 -0.79 -12.81
CA LEU A 13 -3.49 -0.36 -12.17
C LEU A 13 -3.15 0.50 -10.96
N THR A 14 -3.70 1.71 -10.87
CA THR A 14 -3.55 2.57 -9.69
C THR A 14 -4.77 2.43 -8.79
N LEU A 15 -4.54 2.11 -7.52
CA LEU A 15 -5.52 2.13 -6.44
C LEU A 15 -5.26 3.31 -5.52
N TYR A 16 -6.25 4.18 -5.36
CA TYR A 16 -6.20 5.30 -4.43
C TYR A 16 -6.76 4.85 -3.07
N ALA A 17 -5.90 4.78 -2.06
CA ALA A 17 -6.27 4.46 -0.68
C ALA A 17 -6.64 5.74 0.07
N HIS A 18 -7.90 6.14 -0.04
CA HIS A 18 -8.44 7.36 0.51
C HIS A 18 -9.98 7.31 0.55
N ARG A 19 -10.58 7.82 1.64
CA ARG A 19 -12.05 7.84 1.84
C ARG A 19 -12.76 9.13 1.42
N GLY A 20 -12.08 10.10 0.81
CA GLY A 20 -12.74 11.36 0.42
C GLY A 20 -13.69 11.27 -0.78
N ASN A 21 -14.00 10.07 -1.28
CA ASN A 21 -15.04 9.81 -2.28
C ASN A 21 -16.18 8.94 -1.69
N GLY A 22 -16.56 9.18 -0.42
CA GLY A 22 -17.65 8.50 0.28
C GLY A 22 -17.21 7.30 1.12
N THR A 23 -17.99 6.22 1.14
CA THR A 23 -17.71 4.99 1.92
C THR A 23 -16.60 4.12 1.33
N LYS A 24 -16.08 4.47 0.15
CA LYS A 24 -15.12 3.65 -0.59
C LYS A 24 -13.78 3.58 0.13
N ARG A 25 -13.28 2.37 0.37
CA ARG A 25 -12.01 2.15 1.10
C ARG A 25 -10.80 2.50 0.25
N TRP A 26 -10.74 1.90 -0.93
CA TRP A 26 -9.83 2.25 -2.01
C TRP A 26 -10.52 2.03 -3.34
N PHE A 27 -10.06 2.72 -4.37
CA PHE A 27 -10.72 2.68 -5.68
C PHE A 27 -9.71 2.92 -6.80
N SER A 28 -10.03 2.40 -7.98
CA SER A 28 -9.40 2.82 -9.23
C SER A 28 -10.30 3.85 -9.92
N LEU A 29 -9.72 4.61 -10.85
CA LEU A 29 -10.49 5.47 -11.75
C LEU A 29 -10.67 4.73 -13.08
N VAL A 30 -11.92 4.50 -13.48
CA VAL A 30 -12.30 3.94 -14.78
C VAL A 30 -13.09 5.02 -15.49
N ASP A 31 -12.60 5.49 -16.64
CA ASP A 31 -13.19 6.62 -17.38
C ASP A 31 -13.43 7.88 -16.53
N GLY A 32 -12.54 8.12 -15.55
CA GLY A 32 -12.64 9.24 -14.61
C GLY A 32 -13.50 8.97 -13.38
N GLU A 33 -14.25 7.88 -13.34
CA GLU A 33 -15.18 7.54 -12.27
C GLU A 33 -14.56 6.57 -11.23
N PRO A 34 -14.80 6.78 -9.92
CA PRO A 34 -14.24 5.94 -8.87
C PRO A 34 -14.97 4.60 -8.76
N VAL A 35 -14.28 3.51 -9.08
CA VAL A 35 -14.74 2.13 -8.93
C VAL A 35 -14.07 1.51 -7.72
N GLU A 36 -14.86 1.11 -6.72
CA GLU A 36 -14.36 0.50 -5.48
C GLU A 36 -13.75 -0.88 -5.75
N ALA A 37 -12.60 -1.14 -5.12
CA ALA A 37 -11.99 -2.47 -5.11
C ALA A 37 -12.35 -3.24 -3.84
N ARG A 38 -12.21 -4.58 -3.87
CA ARG A 38 -12.39 -5.45 -2.70
C ARG A 38 -11.53 -5.02 -1.52
N GLU A 39 -11.94 -5.27 -0.28
CA GLU A 39 -11.25 -4.72 0.89
C GLU A 39 -9.80 -5.17 1.10
N ALA A 40 -9.40 -6.29 0.50
CA ALA A 40 -8.08 -6.88 0.71
C ALA A 40 -7.46 -7.40 -0.59
N ILE A 41 -6.13 -7.37 -0.66
CA ILE A 41 -5.34 -7.89 -1.77
C ILE A 41 -4.14 -8.70 -1.28
N VAL A 42 -4.04 -9.94 -1.76
CA VAL A 42 -2.86 -10.79 -1.60
C VAL A 42 -1.83 -10.41 -2.65
N CYS A 43 -0.60 -10.10 -2.24
CA CYS A 43 0.43 -9.60 -3.13
C CYS A 43 1.85 -9.82 -2.60
N TYR A 44 2.82 -9.56 -3.48
CA TYR A 44 4.22 -9.31 -3.14
C TYR A 44 4.50 -7.81 -3.21
N ILE A 45 5.12 -7.24 -2.17
CA ILE A 45 5.58 -5.84 -2.24
C ILE A 45 6.84 -5.77 -3.10
N LYS A 46 6.87 -4.83 -4.04
CA LYS A 46 8.00 -4.60 -4.95
C LYS A 46 8.78 -3.34 -4.63
N ALA A 47 8.11 -2.26 -4.24
CA ALA A 47 8.79 -1.05 -3.81
C ALA A 47 7.90 -0.17 -2.93
N ILE A 48 8.55 0.68 -2.13
CA ILE A 48 7.96 1.75 -1.35
C ILE A 48 8.64 3.05 -1.79
N GLU A 49 7.85 4.03 -2.22
CA GLU A 49 8.33 5.31 -2.74
C GLU A 49 7.54 6.47 -2.14
N PHE A 50 8.17 7.65 -2.08
CA PHE A 50 7.56 8.87 -1.57
C PHE A 50 7.66 10.02 -2.57
N PRO A 51 6.98 9.92 -3.73
CA PRO A 51 7.05 10.98 -4.73
C PRO A 51 6.33 12.24 -4.27
N GLU A 52 6.80 13.36 -4.80
CA GLU A 52 6.07 14.61 -4.84
C GLU A 52 5.19 14.60 -6.09
N VAL A 53 3.90 14.86 -5.92
CA VAL A 53 2.94 14.93 -7.02
C VAL A 53 2.20 16.24 -6.93
N GLU A 54 1.93 16.86 -8.07
CA GLU A 54 1.11 18.06 -8.12
C GLU A 54 -0.36 17.68 -8.21
N ARG A 55 -1.18 18.21 -7.29
CA ARG A 55 -2.64 18.04 -7.31
C ARG A 55 -3.30 19.39 -7.03
N ARG A 56 -4.15 19.85 -7.94
CA ARG A 56 -4.86 21.14 -7.82
C ARG A 56 -3.88 22.31 -7.57
N ASN A 57 -2.79 22.36 -8.33
CA ASN A 57 -1.73 23.37 -8.23
C ASN A 57 -1.05 23.43 -6.85
N LYS A 58 -1.04 22.31 -6.12
CA LYS A 58 -0.35 22.16 -4.84
C LYS A 58 0.53 20.92 -4.88
N GLU A 59 1.78 21.09 -4.51
CA GLU A 59 2.70 19.97 -4.27
C GLU A 59 2.21 19.15 -3.07
N CYS A 60 2.04 17.86 -3.30
CA CYS A 60 1.58 16.92 -2.30
C CYS A 60 2.54 15.73 -2.27
N ARG A 61 3.09 15.41 -1.10
CA ARG A 61 3.86 14.18 -0.93
C ARG A 61 2.91 12.98 -0.78
N LYS A 62 3.17 11.89 -1.50
CA LYS A 62 2.39 10.66 -1.44
C LYS A 62 3.23 9.50 -0.94
N LEU A 63 2.55 8.44 -0.50
CA LEU A 63 3.13 7.12 -0.35
C LEU A 63 2.69 6.30 -1.57
N HIS A 64 3.66 5.72 -2.26
CA HIS A 64 3.46 4.82 -3.39
C HIS A 64 3.93 3.43 -2.99
N ILE A 65 3.02 2.46 -3.02
CA ILE A 65 3.33 1.05 -2.76
C ILE A 65 3.17 0.29 -4.08
N LYS A 66 4.29 -0.09 -4.69
CA LYS A 66 4.29 -0.92 -5.90
C LYS A 66 4.20 -2.38 -5.48
N ILE A 67 3.18 -3.08 -5.95
CA ILE A 67 2.95 -4.49 -5.62
C ILE A 67 2.77 -5.33 -6.88
N LYS A 68 3.03 -6.63 -6.75
CA LYS A 68 2.67 -7.65 -7.73
C LYS A 68 1.59 -8.57 -7.13
N ALA A 69 0.41 -8.54 -7.73
CA ALA A 69 -0.69 -9.47 -7.49
C ALA A 69 -1.00 -10.23 -8.80
N HIS A 70 -2.28 -10.45 -9.13
CA HIS A 70 -2.72 -10.92 -10.46
C HIS A 70 -2.20 -10.02 -11.59
N ARG A 71 -1.98 -8.72 -11.32
CA ARG A 71 -1.29 -7.75 -12.18
C ARG A 71 -0.37 -6.85 -11.37
N SER A 72 0.36 -5.96 -12.04
CA SER A 72 1.13 -4.90 -11.39
C SER A 72 0.17 -3.80 -10.91
N ILE A 73 0.27 -3.44 -9.63
CA ILE A 73 -0.62 -2.45 -9.00
C ILE A 73 0.23 -1.43 -8.24
N LEU A 74 -0.17 -0.17 -8.33
CA LEU A 74 0.33 0.93 -7.52
C LEU A 74 -0.76 1.35 -6.54
N ILE A 75 -0.51 1.22 -5.24
CA ILE A 75 -1.37 1.80 -4.22
C ILE A 75 -0.83 3.19 -3.87
N GLU A 76 -1.63 4.24 -4.06
CA GLU A 76 -1.31 5.62 -3.71
C GLU A 76 -2.13 6.06 -2.48
N SER A 77 -1.46 6.59 -1.46
CA SER A 77 -2.08 7.21 -0.30
C SER A 77 -1.39 8.53 0.08
N GLY A 78 -2.01 9.35 0.93
CA GLY A 78 -1.32 10.50 1.53
C GLY A 78 -0.20 10.02 2.45
N TYR A 79 1.01 10.59 2.34
CA TYR A 79 2.18 10.08 3.06
C TYR A 79 2.01 10.04 4.60
N ASN A 80 1.26 10.98 5.16
CA ASN A 80 1.01 11.09 6.62
C ASN A 80 -0.35 10.51 7.07
N SER A 81 -1.05 9.79 6.18
CA SER A 81 -2.37 9.19 6.50
C SER A 81 -2.27 8.01 7.47
N ASN A 82 -3.39 7.68 8.14
CA ASN A 82 -3.48 6.49 9.00
C ASN A 82 -3.18 5.20 8.24
N PHE A 83 -3.61 5.12 6.97
CA PHE A 83 -3.29 4.02 6.07
C PHE A 83 -1.76 3.87 5.91
N SER A 84 -1.07 4.97 5.56
CA SER A 84 0.38 4.98 5.37
C SER A 84 1.14 4.61 6.64
N LYS A 85 0.72 5.14 7.79
CA LYS A 85 1.32 4.84 9.10
C LYS A 85 1.17 3.37 9.48
N GLY A 86 -0.03 2.81 9.33
CA GLY A 86 -0.30 1.40 9.60
C GLY A 86 0.50 0.47 8.69
N PHE A 87 0.59 0.80 7.40
CA PHE A 87 1.41 0.08 6.44
C PHE A 87 2.89 0.10 6.84
N LEU A 88 3.47 1.29 7.03
CA LEU A 88 4.91 1.43 7.31
C LEU A 88 5.32 0.76 8.62
N LEU A 89 4.52 0.88 9.68
CA LEU A 89 4.78 0.19 10.95
C LEU A 89 4.86 -1.33 10.75
N ALA A 90 3.87 -1.91 10.09
CA ALA A 90 3.83 -3.34 9.87
C ALA A 90 5.01 -3.82 9.01
N ILE A 91 5.31 -3.13 7.90
CA ILE A 91 6.43 -3.53 7.03
C ILE A 91 7.79 -3.36 7.72
N ALA A 92 7.96 -2.31 8.54
CA ALA A 92 9.17 -2.11 9.33
C ALA A 92 9.38 -3.17 10.43
N SER A 93 8.31 -3.84 10.88
CA SER A 93 8.38 -4.94 11.86
C SER A 93 8.70 -6.31 11.25
N LEU A 94 8.49 -6.48 9.94
CA LEU A 94 8.74 -7.74 9.25
C LEU A 94 10.20 -7.85 8.79
N THR A 95 10.74 -9.07 8.75
CA THR A 95 12.06 -9.32 8.18
C THR A 95 12.02 -9.36 6.64
N PRO A 96 13.16 -9.13 5.95
CA PRO A 96 13.24 -9.33 4.51
C PRO A 96 12.78 -10.72 4.06
N GLU A 97 13.10 -11.77 4.81
CA GLU A 97 12.70 -13.16 4.54
C GLU A 97 11.18 -13.35 4.60
N GLN A 98 10.52 -12.70 5.57
CA GLN A 98 9.06 -12.69 5.64
C GLN A 98 8.43 -11.94 4.47
N LEU A 99 9.04 -10.84 4.01
CA LEU A 99 8.57 -10.04 2.88
C LEU A 99 8.82 -10.68 1.50
N LYS A 100 9.59 -11.78 1.44
CA LYS A 100 9.66 -12.65 0.24
C LYS A 100 8.41 -13.50 0.06
N GLN A 101 7.61 -13.67 1.12
CA GLN A 101 6.34 -14.38 1.06
C GLN A 101 5.22 -13.45 0.60
N GLN A 102 4.10 -14.03 0.16
CA GLN A 102 2.91 -13.26 -0.11
C GLN A 102 2.33 -12.70 1.19
N ILE A 103 1.89 -11.44 1.16
CA ILE A 103 1.19 -10.79 2.25
C ILE A 103 -0.20 -10.37 1.79
N THR A 104 -1.11 -10.17 2.74
CA THR A 104 -2.39 -9.52 2.46
C THR A 104 -2.35 -8.09 2.97
N ILE A 105 -2.65 -7.13 2.10
CA ILE A 105 -2.93 -5.75 2.48
C ILE A 105 -4.44 -5.60 2.53
N GLU A 106 -4.98 -5.12 3.65
CA GLU A 106 -6.40 -4.85 3.83
C GLU A 106 -6.62 -3.38 4.16
N ALA A 107 -7.52 -2.74 3.42
CA ALA A 107 -8.05 -1.42 3.74
C ALA A 107 -9.24 -1.57 4.69
N ASP A 108 -9.13 -0.93 5.86
CA ASP A 108 -10.11 -1.04 6.94
C ASP A 108 -10.70 0.34 7.25
N PRO A 109 -12.03 0.53 7.12
CA PRO A 109 -12.65 1.80 7.43
C PRO A 109 -12.67 2.01 8.95
N GLY A 110 -12.16 3.16 9.38
CA GLY A 110 -12.34 3.60 10.76
C GLY A 110 -13.78 4.01 11.05
N LYS A 111 -14.08 4.23 12.34
CA LYS A 111 -15.40 4.71 12.81
C LYS A 111 -15.74 6.08 12.21
N GLU A 112 -14.75 6.95 12.06
CA GLU A 112 -14.89 8.25 11.41
C GLU A 112 -14.84 8.11 9.89
N GLU A 113 -15.68 8.87 9.18
CA GLU A 113 -15.87 8.76 7.73
C GLU A 113 -14.59 9.00 6.91
N SER A 114 -13.68 9.84 7.40
CA SER A 114 -12.43 10.17 6.70
C SER A 114 -11.29 9.21 7.01
N VAL A 115 -11.46 8.31 7.98
CA VAL A 115 -10.38 7.47 8.50
C VAL A 115 -10.31 6.15 7.77
N LEU A 116 -9.14 5.86 7.22
CA LEU A 116 -8.79 4.58 6.61
C LEU A 116 -7.52 4.03 7.27
N PHE A 117 -7.60 2.80 7.77
CA PHE A 117 -6.46 2.07 8.29
C PHE A 117 -5.95 1.05 7.27
N CYS A 118 -4.69 0.68 7.42
CA CYS A 118 -4.08 -0.43 6.69
C CYS A 118 -3.79 -1.56 7.68
N LYS A 119 -4.28 -2.76 7.41
CA LYS A 119 -3.89 -3.99 8.12
C LYS A 119 -3.03 -4.83 7.20
N ILE A 120 -1.95 -5.38 7.75
CA ILE A 120 -1.08 -6.32 7.06
C ILE A 120 -1.26 -7.71 7.68
N TRP A 121 -1.40 -8.71 6.82
CA TRP A 121 -1.47 -10.11 7.23
C TRP A 121 -0.35 -10.91 6.58
N LEU A 122 0.25 -11.80 7.35
CA LEU A 122 1.24 -12.77 6.90
C LEU A 122 0.77 -14.17 7.33
N ALA A 123 0.69 -15.11 6.38
CA ALA A 123 0.22 -16.48 6.65
C ALA A 123 -1.11 -16.55 7.43
N GLY A 124 -2.05 -15.65 7.12
CA GLY A 124 -3.37 -15.58 7.78
C GLY A 124 -3.39 -14.91 9.15
N GLN A 125 -2.24 -14.47 9.67
CA GLN A 125 -2.14 -13.76 10.95
C GLN A 125 -1.95 -12.26 10.75
N ARG A 126 -2.69 -11.46 11.51
CA ARG A 126 -2.56 -10.00 11.48
C ARG A 126 -1.25 -9.60 12.16
N ILE A 127 -0.46 -8.80 11.46
CA ILE A 127 0.72 -8.15 12.03
C ILE A 127 0.25 -7.00 12.92
N PHE A 128 0.44 -7.17 14.22
CA PHE A 128 0.15 -6.13 15.21
C PHE A 128 1.45 -5.52 15.71
N VAL A 129 1.59 -4.22 15.52
CA VAL A 129 2.72 -3.45 16.04
C VAL A 129 2.21 -2.61 17.20
N LYS A 130 2.78 -2.79 18.38
CA LYS A 130 2.48 -1.93 19.53
C LYS A 130 2.99 -0.52 19.22
N THR A 131 2.06 0.42 19.19
CA THR A 131 2.36 1.85 19.01
C THR A 131 2.84 2.40 20.35
N GLU A 132 4.14 2.63 20.51
CA GLU A 132 4.66 3.47 21.59
C GLU A 132 4.45 4.95 21.25
N SER A 133 4.32 5.81 22.26
CA SER A 133 3.84 7.20 22.13
C SER A 133 4.77 8.15 21.37
N VAL A 134 5.96 7.72 20.95
CA VAL A 134 6.89 8.50 20.12
C VAL A 134 7.36 7.65 18.94
N HIS A 135 7.09 8.12 17.73
CA HIS A 135 7.49 7.46 16.51
C HIS A 135 8.32 8.39 15.64
N ASP A 136 9.60 8.04 15.45
CA ASP A 136 10.39 8.57 14.34
C ASP A 136 9.89 7.93 13.04
N TRP A 137 8.90 8.57 12.43
CA TRP A 137 8.29 8.12 11.17
C TRP A 137 9.29 8.05 10.02
N ARG A 138 10.35 8.86 10.05
CA ARG A 138 11.40 8.80 9.04
C ARG A 138 12.20 7.52 9.21
N ALA A 139 12.66 7.22 10.42
CA ALA A 139 13.38 5.97 10.69
C ALA A 139 12.52 4.72 10.40
N ILE A 140 11.22 4.76 10.71
CA ILE A 140 10.28 3.67 10.38
C ILE A 140 10.16 3.51 8.87
N ALA A 141 10.01 4.60 8.12
CA ALA A 141 9.91 4.55 6.66
C ALA A 141 11.21 4.03 6.01
N GLU A 142 12.37 4.51 6.47
CA GLU A 142 13.68 4.06 6.00
C GLU A 142 13.87 2.56 6.27
N LYS A 143 13.49 2.07 7.45
CA LYS A 143 13.52 0.64 7.79
C LYS A 143 12.59 -0.19 6.90
N ALA A 144 11.35 0.27 6.67
CA ALA A 144 10.40 -0.42 5.79
C ALA A 144 10.94 -0.51 4.35
N ILE A 145 11.50 0.58 3.81
CA ILE A 145 12.14 0.61 2.49
C ILE A 145 13.31 -0.38 2.44
N ALA A 146 14.19 -0.35 3.44
CA ALA A 146 15.34 -1.24 3.50
C ALA A 146 14.93 -2.73 3.53
N ASN A 147 13.92 -3.08 4.33
CA ASN A 147 13.39 -4.43 4.42
C ASN A 147 12.83 -4.91 3.06
N VAL A 148 12.06 -4.06 2.36
CA VAL A 148 11.51 -4.39 1.05
C VAL A 148 12.61 -4.53 -0.01
N ARG A 149 13.60 -3.62 -0.04
CA ARG A 149 14.73 -3.69 -0.97
C ARG A 149 15.52 -4.99 -0.79
N ALA A 150 15.87 -5.32 0.45
CA ALA A 150 16.54 -6.57 0.79
C ALA A 150 15.73 -7.81 0.37
N ALA A 151 14.41 -7.79 0.53
CA ALA A 151 13.53 -8.87 0.09
C ALA A 151 13.53 -9.04 -1.44
N GLN A 152 13.68 -7.94 -2.20
CA GLN A 152 13.79 -7.99 -3.67
C GLN A 152 15.21 -8.31 -4.18
N GLY A 153 16.17 -8.55 -3.28
CA GLY A 153 17.58 -8.77 -3.66
C GLY A 153 18.29 -7.50 -4.14
N VAL A 154 17.69 -6.33 -3.95
CA VAL A 154 18.30 -5.03 -4.21
C VAL A 154 19.04 -4.62 -2.94
N ARG A 155 20.38 -4.68 -2.94
CA ARG A 155 21.17 -4.17 -1.82
C ARG A 155 21.06 -2.64 -1.76
N ALA A 156 21.01 -2.11 -0.53
CA ALA A 156 20.91 -0.68 -0.25
C ALA A 156 22.14 0.10 -0.74
#